data_AF-A0A450WU68-F1
#
_entry.id   AF-A0A450WU68-F1
#
_cell.length_a   1.000
_cell.length_b   1.000
_cell.length_c   1.000
_cell.angle_alpha   90.00
_cell.angle_beta   90.00
_cell.angle_gamma   90.00
#
_symmetry.space_group_name_H-M   'P 1'
#
loop_
_entity.id
_entity.type
_entity.pdbx_description
1 polymer ?
#
loop_
_entity_poly.entity_id
_entity_poly.type
_entity_poly.pdbx_seq_one_letter_code
_entity_poly.pdbx_strand_id
1 'polypeptide(L)'
;MLPLLVHGPQPRPVPVVIHIIGVHHGIQHNGGDLRYIPGLAALREQFGYYLMGVVKEFGISVLAEELNQDALAMFHASESLAESVAGKLGIAHVFCEPDL
;
A
#
# COMPACT_ATOMS: atom_id res chain seq x y z
N MET A 1 -11.86 26.02 -46.34
CA MET A 1 -10.59 25.67 -45.66
C MET A 1 -10.93 25.24 -44.24
N LEU A 2 -10.76 23.97 -43.89
CA LEU A 2 -10.79 23.50 -42.50
C LEU A 2 -9.35 23.49 -41.96
N PRO A 3 -9.10 23.88 -40.70
CA PRO A 3 -7.76 23.82 -40.13
C PRO A 3 -7.36 22.37 -39.83
N LEU A 4 -6.14 22.00 -40.21
CA LEU A 4 -5.52 20.74 -39.78
C LEU A 4 -5.32 20.76 -38.26
N LEU A 5 -5.98 19.85 -37.55
CA LEU A 5 -5.69 19.52 -36.16
C LEU A 5 -4.37 18.73 -36.11
N VAL A 6 -3.28 19.44 -35.83
CA VAL A 6 -1.97 18.83 -35.57
C VAL A 6 -2.05 18.12 -34.21
N HIS A 7 -2.13 16.80 -34.23
CA HIS A 7 -2.08 16.00 -33.00
C HIS A 7 -0.63 16.01 -32.51
N GLY A 8 -0.39 16.64 -31.36
CA GLY A 8 0.90 16.59 -30.68
C GLY A 8 1.29 15.15 -30.29
N PRO A 9 2.56 14.91 -29.94
CA PRO A 9 3.01 13.60 -29.49
C PRO A 9 2.15 13.12 -28.32
N GLN A 10 1.57 11.93 -28.46
CA GLN A 10 0.83 11.28 -27.38
C GLN A 10 1.81 10.93 -26.23
N PRO A 11 1.43 11.16 -24.96
CA PRO A 11 2.27 10.76 -23.84
C PRO A 11 2.50 9.24 -23.87
N ARG A 12 3.73 8.81 -23.59
CA ARG A 12 4.04 7.39 -23.45
C ARG A 12 3.33 6.84 -22.21
N PRO A 13 2.73 5.63 -22.28
CA PRO A 13 2.13 5.01 -21.11
C PRO A 13 3.19 4.79 -20.03
N VAL A 14 2.88 5.18 -18.80
CA VAL A 14 3.72 4.92 -17.63
C VAL A 14 3.49 3.46 -17.21
N PRO A 15 4.54 2.65 -17.01
CA PRO A 15 4.36 1.28 -16.56
C PRO A 15 3.74 1.26 -15.17
N VAL A 16 2.74 0.40 -14.98
CA VAL A 16 2.21 0.08 -13.64
C VAL A 16 3.19 -0.88 -12.98
N VAL A 17 3.67 -0.51 -11.80
CA VAL A 17 4.54 -1.34 -10.97
C VAL A 17 3.81 -1.66 -9.68
N ILE A 18 3.68 -2.94 -9.36
CA ILE A 18 2.95 -3.45 -8.20
C ILE A 18 3.96 -4.06 -7.24
N HIS A 19 3.85 -3.70 -5.96
CA HIS A 19 4.59 -4.36 -4.88
C HIS A 19 3.62 -5.21 -4.05
N ILE A 20 3.83 -6.53 -4.03
CA ILE A 20 3.02 -7.47 -3.25
C ILE A 20 3.69 -7.67 -1.88
N ILE A 21 2.91 -7.45 -0.83
CA ILE A 21 3.33 -7.48 0.57
C ILE A 21 2.78 -8.75 1.20
N GLY A 22 3.66 -9.66 1.61
CA GLY A 22 3.33 -10.80 2.47
C GLY A 22 4.27 -10.80 3.67
N VAL A 23 3.79 -10.39 4.83
CA VAL A 23 4.55 -10.39 6.10
C VAL A 23 3.65 -10.89 7.23
N HIS A 24 4.15 -10.90 8.46
CA HIS A 24 3.32 -11.28 9.60
C HIS A 24 2.17 -10.27 9.80
N HIS A 25 0.91 -10.73 9.85
CA HIS A 25 -0.28 -9.85 9.90
C HIS A 25 -0.23 -8.82 11.02
N GLY A 26 0.30 -9.21 12.20
CA GLY A 26 0.48 -8.28 13.31
C GLY A 26 1.30 -7.02 12.97
N ILE A 27 2.11 -7.03 11.91
CA ILE A 27 2.87 -5.86 11.42
C ILE A 27 2.07 -5.04 10.41
N GLN A 28 1.13 -5.63 9.68
CA GLN A 28 0.43 -4.97 8.56
C GLN A 28 -0.66 -3.99 8.97
N HIS A 29 -1.08 -3.97 10.23
CA HIS A 29 -2.19 -3.12 10.68
C HIS A 29 -1.86 -2.38 11.98
N ASN A 30 -2.68 -1.40 12.34
CA ASN A 30 -2.49 -0.60 13.55
C ASN A 30 -3.23 -1.12 14.81
N GLY A 31 -4.11 -2.10 14.67
CA GLY A 31 -4.86 -2.70 15.78
C GLY A 31 -4.09 -3.72 16.64
N GLY A 32 -4.81 -4.43 17.51
CA GLY A 32 -4.30 -5.49 18.38
C GLY A 32 -3.68 -4.98 19.69
N ASP A 33 -3.48 -5.89 20.64
CA ASP A 33 -2.89 -5.58 21.94
C ASP A 33 -1.36 -5.69 21.89
N LEU A 34 -0.70 -4.54 21.92
CA LEU A 34 0.77 -4.40 21.85
C LEU A 34 1.49 -4.99 23.07
N ARG A 35 0.80 -5.26 24.18
CA ARG A 35 1.41 -5.77 25.41
C ARG A 35 1.98 -7.18 25.25
N TYR A 36 1.46 -7.96 24.30
CA TYR A 36 1.88 -9.34 24.07
C TYR A 36 3.09 -9.47 23.15
N ILE A 37 3.44 -8.41 22.40
CA ILE A 37 4.56 -8.44 21.45
C ILE A 37 5.43 -7.19 21.66
N PRO A 38 6.39 -7.24 22.61
CA PRO A 38 7.32 -6.14 22.84
C PRO A 38 8.03 -5.73 21.55
N GLY A 39 8.09 -4.43 21.28
CA GLY A 39 8.73 -3.87 20.08
C GLY A 39 7.85 -3.84 18.82
N LEU A 40 6.64 -4.39 18.85
CA LEU A 40 5.75 -4.40 17.67
C LEU A 40 5.44 -2.99 17.16
N ALA A 41 5.25 -2.02 18.05
CA ALA A 41 5.01 -0.62 17.65
C ALA A 41 6.18 -0.05 16.83
N ALA A 42 7.41 -0.27 17.28
CA ALA A 42 8.61 0.17 16.56
C ALA A 42 8.76 -0.57 15.22
N LEU A 43 8.43 -1.87 15.19
CA LEU A 43 8.48 -2.67 13.98
C LEU A 43 7.48 -2.20 12.93
N ARG A 44 6.25 -1.85 13.35
CA ARG A 44 5.21 -1.25 12.50
C ARG A 44 5.64 0.10 11.94
N GLU A 45 6.25 0.95 12.76
CA GLU A 45 6.77 2.24 12.32
C GLU A 45 7.88 2.05 11.27
N GLN A 46 8.85 1.17 11.55
CA GLN A 46 9.92 0.82 10.62
C GLN A 46 9.38 0.24 9.31
N PHE A 47 8.35 -0.60 9.38
CA PHE A 47 7.69 -1.17 8.21
C PHE A 47 7.04 -0.07 7.35
N GLY A 48 6.36 0.90 7.96
CA GLY A 48 5.81 2.06 7.24
C GLY A 48 6.90 2.84 6.50
N TYR A 49 8.02 3.14 7.15
CA TYR A 49 9.15 3.83 6.50
C TYR A 49 9.78 2.99 5.38
N TYR A 50 9.88 1.68 5.57
CA TYR A 50 10.35 0.76 4.54
C TYR A 50 9.46 0.83 3.29
N LEU A 51 8.13 0.73 3.45
CA LEU A 51 7.20 0.84 2.31
C LEU A 51 7.33 2.19 1.60
N MET A 52 7.45 3.29 2.34
CA MET A 52 7.68 4.61 1.75
C MET A 52 8.99 4.68 0.94
N GLY A 53 10.05 4.01 1.41
CA GLY A 53 11.32 3.88 0.71
C GLY A 53 11.17 3.09 -0.59
N VAL A 54 10.58 1.90 -0.51
CA VAL A 54 10.32 1.01 -1.65
C VAL A 54 9.51 1.72 -2.74
N VAL A 55 8.45 2.42 -2.38
CA VAL A 55 7.61 3.15 -3.34
C VAL A 55 8.44 4.16 -4.14
N LYS A 56 9.30 4.92 -3.46
CA LYS A 56 10.12 5.96 -4.09
C LYS A 56 11.26 5.37 -4.91
N GLU A 57 11.93 4.35 -4.39
CA GLU A 57 13.10 3.74 -5.03
C GLU A 57 12.73 3.04 -6.33
N PHE A 58 11.62 2.31 -6.34
CA PHE A 58 11.23 1.47 -7.46
C PHE A 58 10.09 2.05 -8.32
N GLY A 59 9.59 3.24 -7.98
CA GLY A 59 8.48 3.86 -8.71
C GLY A 59 7.19 3.03 -8.63
N ILE A 60 6.88 2.49 -7.45
CA ILE A 60 5.69 1.66 -7.25
C ILE A 60 4.43 2.50 -7.41
N SER A 61 3.48 2.00 -8.19
CA SER A 61 2.17 2.63 -8.42
C SER A 61 1.03 1.98 -7.64
N VAL A 62 1.23 0.75 -7.16
CA VAL A 62 0.24 -0.01 -6.39
C VAL A 62 0.92 -0.77 -5.26
N LEU A 63 0.46 -0.57 -4.01
CA LEU A 63 0.75 -1.47 -2.90
C LEU A 63 -0.35 -2.51 -2.80
N ALA A 64 0.00 -3.77 -2.98
CA ALA A 64 -0.90 -4.91 -2.88
C ALA A 64 -0.50 -5.72 -1.64
N GLU A 65 -1.44 -6.14 -0.79
CA GLU A 65 -1.09 -6.91 0.42
C GLU A 65 -1.88 -8.19 0.59
N GLU A 66 -1.21 -9.23 1.10
CA GLU A 66 -1.82 -10.44 1.64
C GLU A 66 -2.43 -10.09 3.01
N LEU A 67 -3.62 -9.49 2.95
CA LEU A 67 -4.53 -9.17 4.04
C LEU A 67 -5.92 -8.87 3.43
N ASN A 68 -6.96 -8.82 4.26
CA ASN A 68 -8.30 -8.38 3.88
C ASN A 68 -8.92 -7.48 4.97
N GLN A 69 -10.12 -6.96 4.70
CA GLN A 69 -10.86 -6.12 5.64
C GLN A 69 -11.30 -6.88 6.90
N ASP A 70 -11.63 -8.16 6.79
CA ASP A 70 -12.07 -8.96 7.94
C ASP A 70 -10.93 -9.14 8.97
N ALA A 71 -9.69 -9.31 8.51
CA ALA A 71 -8.52 -9.37 9.37
C ALA A 71 -8.35 -8.05 10.13
N LEU A 72 -8.56 -6.89 9.51
CA LEU A 72 -8.53 -5.60 10.21
C LEU A 72 -9.58 -5.54 11.32
N ALA A 73 -10.81 -5.98 11.03
CA ALA A 73 -11.90 -6.02 12.00
C ALA A 73 -11.59 -6.96 13.18
N MET A 74 -11.05 -8.15 12.91
CA MET A 74 -10.63 -9.12 13.92
C MET A 74 -9.58 -8.56 14.90
N PHE A 75 -8.65 -7.75 14.39
CA PHE A 75 -7.62 -7.11 15.21
C PHE A 75 -8.05 -5.76 15.78
N HIS A 76 -9.29 -5.32 15.58
CA HIS A 76 -9.75 -3.97 15.93
C HIS A 76 -8.82 -2.87 15.36
N ALA A 77 -8.28 -3.10 14.17
CA ALA A 77 -7.48 -2.13 13.44
C ALA A 77 -8.39 -1.16 12.69
N SER A 78 -8.01 0.11 12.66
CA SER A 78 -8.73 1.12 11.88
C SER A 78 -8.24 1.22 10.44
N GLU A 79 -7.01 0.78 10.17
CA GLU A 79 -6.39 0.81 8.83
C GLU A 79 -5.27 -0.23 8.73
N SER A 80 -4.97 -0.61 7.48
CA SER A 80 -3.69 -1.22 7.13
C SER A 80 -2.57 -0.17 7.06
N LEU A 81 -1.35 -0.55 7.42
CA LEU A 81 -0.19 0.32 7.25
C LEU A 81 0.16 0.53 5.77
N ALA A 82 -0.06 -0.48 4.91
CA ALA A 82 0.14 -0.33 3.47
C ALA A 82 -0.88 0.63 2.85
N GLU A 83 -2.15 0.53 3.26
CA GLU A 83 -3.21 1.47 2.90
C GLU A 83 -2.87 2.90 3.35
N SER A 84 -2.44 3.07 4.60
CA SER A 84 -2.03 4.36 5.16
C SER A 84 -0.87 4.99 4.38
N VAL A 85 0.14 4.19 4.03
CA VAL A 85 1.30 4.64 3.24
C VAL A 85 0.88 5.02 1.82
N ALA A 86 0.03 4.21 1.17
CA ALA A 86 -0.48 4.48 -0.17
C ALA A 86 -1.24 5.82 -0.20
N GLY A 87 -2.12 6.05 0.79
CA GLY A 87 -2.86 7.31 0.94
C GLY A 87 -1.94 8.52 1.11
N LYS A 88 -0.88 8.41 1.92
CA LYS A 88 0.12 9.49 2.12
C LYS A 88 0.91 9.81 0.85
N LEU A 89 1.15 8.83 -0.01
CA LEU A 89 1.94 8.98 -1.23
C LEU A 89 1.08 9.22 -2.48
N GLY A 90 -0.24 9.14 -2.37
CA GLY A 90 -1.16 9.32 -3.50
C GLY A 90 -1.08 8.19 -4.53
N ILE A 91 -0.77 6.96 -4.09
CA ILE A 91 -0.75 5.77 -4.95
C ILE A 91 -1.90 4.82 -4.60
N ALA A 92 -2.16 3.85 -5.46
CA ALA A 92 -3.23 2.88 -5.22
C ALA A 92 -2.82 1.82 -4.18
N HIS A 93 -3.84 1.29 -3.49
CA HIS A 93 -3.72 0.16 -2.57
C HIS A 93 -4.78 -0.90 -2.89
N VAL A 94 -4.45 -2.18 -2.70
CA VAL A 94 -5.34 -3.32 -2.94
C VAL A 94 -5.11 -4.42 -1.89
N PHE A 95 -6.20 -4.91 -1.29
CA PHE A 95 -6.21 -6.16 -0.52
C PHE A 95 -6.28 -7.37 -1.47
N CYS A 96 -5.45 -8.39 -1.22
CA CYS A 96 -5.32 -9.57 -2.08
C CYS A 96 -5.93 -10.83 -1.49
N GLU A 97 -6.23 -10.85 -0.18
CA GLU A 97 -6.93 -12.00 0.41
C GLU A 97 -8.44 -11.86 0.24
N PRO A 98 -9.16 -12.98 0.04
CA PRO A 98 -10.62 -12.96 -0.02
C PRO A 98 -11.22 -12.66 1.35
N ASP A 99 -12.37 -11.99 1.36
CA ASP A 99 -13.21 -11.85 2.56
C ASP A 99 -13.69 -13.22 3.08
N LEU A 100 -13.90 -13.34 4.39
CA LEU A 100 -14.27 -14.57 5.13
C LEU A 100 -15.78 -14.72 5.37
#